data_AF-A0A7C4BRZ5-F1
#
_entry.id   AF-A0A7C4BRZ5-F1
#
_cell.length_a   1.000
_cell.length_b   1.000
_cell.length_c   1.000
_cell.angle_alpha   90.00
_cell.angle_beta   90.00
_cell.angle_gamma   90.00
#
_symmetry.space_group_name_H-M   'P 1'
#
loop_
_entity.id
_entity.type
_entity.pdbx_description
1 polymer ?
#
loop_
_entity_poly.entity_id
_entity_poly.type
_entity_poly.pdbx_seq_one_letter_code
_entity_poly.pdbx_strand_id
1 'polypeptide(L)' 'MEIKWVTLNSKKYLKFSFDENLSEPDAVKAIEQWKKEFSKNQNSKVSLIWDCIKMKGYDSNARIHW' A
#
# COMPACT_ATOMS: atom_id res chain seq x y z
N MET A 1 3.06 -5.22 -7.87
CA MET A 1 2.63 -4.10 -7.00
C MET A 1 3.69 -2.99 -6.94
N GLU A 2 3.27 -1.72 -6.91
CA GLU A 2 4.14 -0.54 -6.76
C GLU A 2 3.73 0.29 -5.53
N ILE A 3 4.70 0.75 -4.73
CA ILE A 3 4.44 1.62 -3.57
C ILE A 3 5.31 2.86 -3.68
N LYS A 4 4.70 4.05 -3.69
CA LYS A 4 5.43 5.31 -3.85
C LYS A 4 4.76 6.49 -3.17
N TRP A 5 5.57 7.46 -2.77
CA TRP A 5 5.07 8.75 -2.35
C TRP A 5 4.63 9.57 -3.57
N VAL A 6 3.42 10.14 -3.51
CA VAL A 6 2.87 11.02 -4.55
C VAL A 6 2.36 12.31 -3.91
N THR A 7 2.39 13.41 -4.66
CA THR A 7 1.82 14.68 -4.23
C THR A 7 0.64 15.02 -5.13
N LEU A 8 -0.55 15.15 -4.56
CA LEU A 8 -1.77 15.53 -5.26
C LEU A 8 -2.37 16.74 -4.53
N ASN A 9 -2.69 17.81 -5.27
CA ASN A 9 -3.28 19.04 -4.72
C ASN A 9 -2.51 19.56 -3.47
N SER A 10 -1.17 19.63 -3.57
CA SER A 10 -0.26 20.06 -2.49
C SER A 10 -0.26 19.19 -1.22
N LYS A 11 -0.90 18.01 -1.25
CA LYS A 11 -0.89 17.05 -0.15
C LYS A 11 -0.11 15.79 -0.53
N LYS A 12 0.69 15.28 0.40
CA LYS A 12 1.53 14.09 0.20
C LYS A 12 0.79 12.83 0.62
N TYR A 13 0.85 11.80 -0.22
CA TYR A 13 0.19 10.52 -0.04
C TYR A 13 1.16 9.37 -0.27
N LEU A 14 1.03 8.30 0.51
CA LEU A 14 1.66 7.02 0.19
C LEU A 14 0.68 6.22 -0.67
N LYS A 15 1.00 6.05 -1.96
CA LYS A 15 0.17 5.35 -2.93
C LYS A 15 0.65 3.91 -3.08
N PHE A 16 -0.27 2.97 -2.89
CA PHE A 16 -0.14 1.55 -3.20
C PHE A 16 -0.88 1.30 -4.51
N SER A 17 -0.19 0.77 -5.51
CA SER A 17 -0.78 0.39 -6.79
C SER A 17 -0.72 -1.12 -6.92
N PHE A 18 -1.90 -1.72 -6.91
CA PHE A 18 -2.08 -3.15 -6.99
C PHE A 18 -2.25 -3.56 -8.45
N ASP A 19 -1.65 -4.69 -8.81
CA ASP A 19 -1.85 -5.29 -10.13
C ASP A 19 -3.18 -6.07 -10.14
N GLU A 20 -3.38 -6.97 -11.11
CA GLU A 20 -4.68 -7.64 -11.27
C GLU A 20 -5.08 -8.54 -10.09
N ASN A 21 -4.11 -9.11 -9.36
CA ASN A 21 -4.38 -9.94 -8.19
C ASN A 21 -3.41 -9.59 -7.07
N LEU A 22 -3.93 -9.39 -5.86
CA LEU A 22 -3.08 -9.23 -4.68
C LEU A 22 -2.65 -10.61 -4.18
N SER A 23 -1.37 -10.92 -4.35
CA SER A 23 -0.77 -12.16 -3.86
C SER A 23 -0.33 -12.04 -2.39
N GLU A 24 -0.17 -13.17 -1.71
CA GLU A 24 0.38 -13.19 -0.34
C GLU A 24 1.76 -12.51 -0.25
N PRO A 25 2.73 -12.78 -1.17
CA PRO A 25 4.00 -12.05 -1.20
C PRO A 25 3.85 -10.54 -1.38
N ASP A 26 2.91 -10.09 -2.21
CA ASP A 26 2.65 -8.65 -2.39
C ASP A 26 2.10 -8.03 -1.12
N ALA A 27 1.16 -8.69 -0.43
CA ALA A 27 0.61 -8.22 0.84
C ALA A 27 1.71 -8.08 1.91
N VAL A 28 2.56 -9.11 2.08
CA VAL A 28 3.69 -9.08 3.03
C VAL A 28 4.63 -7.91 2.70
N LYS A 29 5.02 -7.76 1.43
CA LYS A 29 5.90 -6.66 0.99
C LYS A 29 5.30 -5.28 1.26
N ALA A 30 3.99 -5.10 1.05
CA ALA A 30 3.35 -3.83 1.32
C ALA A 30 3.20 -3.53 2.81
N ILE A 31 2.98 -4.54 3.65
CA ILE A 31 2.98 -4.40 5.12
C ILE A 31 4.38 -4.01 5.62
N GLU A 32 5.44 -4.63 5.09
CA GLU A 32 6.82 -4.26 5.44
C GLU A 32 7.12 -2.81 5.09
N GLN A 33 6.73 -2.38 3.89
CA GLN A 33 6.91 -1.00 3.45
C GLN A 33 6.08 -0.03 4.29
N TRP A 34 4.85 -0.40 4.64
CA TRP A 34 4.01 0.36 5.57
C TRP A 34 4.72 0.55 6.91
N LYS A 35 5.16 -0.54 7.55
CA LYS A 35 5.85 -0.52 8.85
C LYS A 35 7.08 0.37 8.81
N LYS A 36 7.87 0.29 7.73
CA LYS A 36 9.08 1.11 7.53
C LYS A 36 8.78 2.61 7.41
N GLU A 37 7.68 2.99 6.77
CA GLU A 37 7.34 4.41 6.60
C GLU A 37 6.68 5.00 7.86
N PHE A 38 5.92 4.21 8.61
CA PHE A 38 5.35 4.63 9.90
C PHE A 38 6.40 4.73 11.00
N SER A 39 7.39 3.84 11.04
CA SER A 39 8.46 3.92 12.04
C SER A 39 9.29 5.20 11.90
N LYS A 40 9.42 5.75 10.68
CA LYS A 40 10.09 7.03 10.42
C LYS A 40 9.26 8.26 10.82
N ASN A 41 7.95 8.12 10.99
CA ASN A 41 7.00 9.23 11.10
C ASN A 41 6.00 9.00 12.24
N GLN A 42 6.49 8.67 13.45
CA GLN A 42 5.66 8.24 14.58
C GLN A 42 4.58 9.25 15.03
N ASN A 43 4.73 10.54 14.70
CA ASN A 43 3.78 11.61 15.06
C ASN A 43 3.12 12.29 13.84
N SER A 44 3.25 11.72 12.64
CA SER A 44 2.72 12.32 11.42
C SER A 44 1.46 11.60 10.95
N LYS A 45 0.43 12.36 10.55
CA LYS A 45 -0.71 11.79 9.83
C LYS A 45 -0.28 11.42 8.42
N VAL A 46 -0.22 10.13 8.11
CA VAL A 46 0.03 9.64 6.76
C VAL A 46 -1.30 9.51 6.02
N SER A 47 -1.41 10.13 4.85
CA SER A 47 -2.55 9.92 3.94
C SER A 47 -2.21 8.80 2.95
N LEU A 48 -3.11 7.85 2.79
CA LEU A 48 -2.90 6.66 1.96
C LEU A 48 -3.78 6.72 0.71
N ILE A 49 -3.26 6.23 -0.42
CA ILE A 49 -4.05 5.96 -1.62
C ILE A 49 -3.90 4.48 -1.97
N TRP A 50 -5.04 3.86 -2.23
CA TRP A 50 -5.16 2.46 -2.56
C TRP A 50 -5.69 2.39 -3.99
N ASP A 51 -4.77 2.24 -4.93
CA ASP A 51 -5.09 2.16 -6.34
C ASP A 51 -5.36 0.70 -6.71
N CYS A 52 -6.64 0.36 -6.64
CA CYS A 52 -7.18 -0.96 -6.95
C CYS A 52 -7.82 -1.01 -8.35
N ILE A 53 -7.59 -0.02 -9.22
CA ILE A 53 -8.30 0.10 -10.52
C ILE A 53 -8.12 -1.15 -11.39
N LYS A 54 -6.94 -1.78 -11.32
CA LYS A 54 -6.62 -2.99 -12.08
C LYS A 54 -7.01 -4.28 -11.37
N MET A 55 -7.36 -4.23 -10.07
CA MET A 55 -7.60 -5.43 -9.28
C MET A 55 -8.86 -6.16 -9.74
N LYS A 56 -8.71 -7.46 -9.95
CA LYS A 56 -9.77 -8.43 -10.23
C LYS A 56 -10.00 -9.38 -9.06
N GLY A 57 -9.03 -9.49 -8.15
CA GLY A 57 -9.13 -10.37 -6.98
C GLY A 57 -7.94 -10.25 -6.03
N TYR A 58 -7.94 -11.15 -5.05
CA TYR A 58 -6.87 -11.33 -4.09
C TYR A 58 -6.84 -12.78 -3.62
N ASP A 59 -5.65 -13.26 -3.25
CA ASP A 59 -5.50 -14.57 -2.66
C ASP A 59 -6.07 -14.57 -1.23
N SER A 60 -6.68 -15.68 -0.79
CA SER A 60 -7.25 -15.79 0.55
C SER A 60 -6.21 -15.52 1.64
N ASN A 61 -4.97 -15.97 1.47
CA ASN A 61 -3.88 -15.71 2.41
C ASN A 61 -3.43 -14.25 2.38
N ALA A 62 -3.44 -13.60 1.21
CA ALA A 62 -3.11 -12.19 1.10
C ALA A 62 -4.06 -11.34 1.94
N ARG A 63 -5.36 -11.67 1.93
CA ARG A 63 -6.38 -11.04 2.79
C ARG A 63 -6.14 -11.25 4.29
N ILE A 64 -5.54 -12.37 4.69
CA ILE A 64 -5.28 -12.64 6.12
C ILE A 64 -4.15 -11.77 6.65
N HIS A 65 -3.11 -11.56 5.85
CA HIS A 65 -1.97 -10.72 6.24
C HIS A 65 -2.31 -9.23 6.23
N TRP A 66 -3.09 -8.82 5.23
CA TRP A 66 -3.36 -7.44 4.90
C TRP A 66 -4.29 -6.72 5.88
#